data_AF-A0A9D1SQH8-F1
#
_entry.id   AF-A0A9D1SQH8-F1
#
_cell.length_a   1.000
_cell.length_b   1.000
_cell.length_c   1.000
_cell.angle_alpha   90.00
_cell.angle_beta   90.00
_cell.angle_gamma   90.00
#
_symmetry.space_group_name_H-M   'P 1'
#
loop_
_entity.id
_entity.type
_entity.pdbx_description
1 polymer ?
#
loop_
_entity_poly.entity_id
_entity_poly.type
_entity_poly.pdbx_seq_one_letter_code
_entity_poly.pdbx_strand_id
1 'polypeptide(L)' 'MNTNDLIGLEVCRAEALLRSAGANFKFVYYTDRKQQKFDKELVTAVRETPNGLEIIVCRYLTEV' A
#
# COMPACT_ATOMS: atom_id res chain seq x y z
N MET A 1 3.39 14.21 -8.04
CA MET A 1 3.98 13.23 -7.11
C MET A 1 4.38 12.03 -7.94
N ASN A 2 5.62 11.53 -7.82
CA ASN A 2 5.97 10.27 -8.46
C ASN A 2 5.34 9.15 -7.64
N THR A 3 4.43 8.38 -8.23
CA THR A 3 3.69 7.31 -7.53
C THR A 3 4.61 6.20 -7.04
N ASN A 4 5.79 6.06 -7.62
CA ASN A 4 6.82 5.12 -7.17
C ASN A 4 7.40 5.47 -5.79
N ASP A 5 7.32 6.73 -5.35
CA ASP A 5 7.78 7.15 -4.02
C ASP A 5 6.94 6.56 -2.89
N LEU A 6 5.78 5.98 -3.23
CA LEU A 6 4.92 5.28 -2.27
C LEU A 6 5.41 3.87 -1.95
N ILE A 7 6.21 3.26 -2.82
CA ILE A 7 6.69 1.88 -2.64
C ILE A 7 7.64 1.82 -1.45
N GLY A 8 7.42 0.85 -0.57
CA GLY A 8 8.16 0.68 0.68
C GLY A 8 7.64 1.51 1.85
N LEU A 9 6.62 2.35 1.65
CA LEU A 9 5.99 3.07 2.76
C LEU A 9 4.99 2.18 3.50
N GLU A 10 4.89 2.43 4.81
CA GLU A 10 3.77 2.00 5.65
C GLU A 10 2.45 2.59 5.12
N VAL A 11 1.37 1.81 5.23
CA VAL A 11 0.03 2.17 4.72
C VAL A 11 -0.40 3.56 5.21
N CYS A 12 -0.24 3.85 6.51
CA CYS A 12 -0.63 5.14 7.08
C CYS A 12 0.11 6.34 6.46
N ARG A 13 1.40 6.16 6.11
CA ARG A 13 2.20 7.22 5.48
C ARG A 13 1.79 7.43 4.02
N ALA A 14 1.59 6.33 3.29
CA ALA A 14 1.10 6.39 1.92
C ALA A 14 -0.29 7.05 1.85
N GLU A 15 -1.18 6.70 2.77
CA GLU A 15 -2.52 7.28 2.87
C GLU A 15 -2.46 8.80 3.10
N ALA A 16 -1.65 9.26 4.06
CA ALA A 16 -1.52 10.68 4.37
C ALA A 16 -1.05 11.49 3.14
N LEU A 17 -0.05 10.97 2.41
CA LEU A 17 0.45 11.60 1.18
C LEU A 17 -0.62 11.66 0.10
N LEU A 18 -1.30 10.54 -0.16
CA LEU A 18 -2.33 10.45 -1.19
C LEU A 18 -3.53 11.36 -0.90
N ARG A 19 -3.97 11.43 0.37
CA ARG A 19 -5.02 12.34 0.81
C ARG A 19 -4.61 13.80 0.66
N SER A 20 -3.37 14.15 1.04
CA SER A 20 -2.86 15.52 0.89
C SER A 20 -2.76 15.96 -0.58
N ALA A 21 -2.53 15.00 -1.48
CA ALA A 21 -2.48 15.24 -2.92
C ALA A 21 -3.87 15.28 -3.59
N GLY A 22 -4.95 14.99 -2.86
CA GLY A 22 -6.30 14.89 -3.42
C GLY A 22 -6.47 13.74 -4.41
N ALA A 23 -5.64 12.70 -4.33
CA ALA A 23 -5.71 11.56 -5.23
C ALA A 23 -6.93 10.68 -4.93
N ASN A 24 -7.55 10.12 -5.96
CA ASN A 24 -8.50 9.03 -5.79
C ASN A 24 -7.74 7.71 -5.75
N PHE A 25 -7.88 6.93 -4.68
CA PHE A 25 -7.12 5.70 -4.48
C PHE A 25 -7.88 4.65 -3.67
N LYS A 26 -7.46 3.39 -3.81
CA LYS A 26 -7.86 2.30 -2.93
C LYS A 26 -6.67 1.42 -2.58
N PHE A 27 -6.67 0.90 -1.35
CA PHE A 27 -5.72 -0.13 -0.94
C PHE A 27 -6.22 -1.51 -1.36
N VAL A 28 -5.33 -2.29 -1.97
CA VAL A 28 -5.55 -3.69 -2.35
C VAL A 28 -4.59 -4.54 -1.54
N TYR A 29 -5.11 -5.20 -0.52
CA TYR A 29 -4.31 -6.06 0.35
C TYR A 29 -4.08 -7.40 -0.33
N TYR A 30 -2.82 -7.70 -0.66
CA TYR A 30 -2.41 -9.01 -1.11
C TYR A 30 -2.20 -9.92 0.10
N THR A 31 -3.30 -10.46 0.61
CA THR A 31 -3.27 -11.41 1.72
C THR A 31 -3.12 -12.83 1.18
N ASP A 32 -1.97 -13.47 1.39
CA ASP A 32 -1.91 -14.93 1.28
C ASP A 32 -2.81 -15.51 2.39
N ARG A 33 -3.74 -16.39 2.04
CA ARG A 33 -4.67 -17.03 3.00
C ARG A 33 -3.95 -17.82 4.09
N LYS A 34 -2.68 -18.19 3.87
CA LYS A 34 -1.85 -18.95 4.83
C LYS A 34 -1.23 -18.06 5.90
N GLN A 35 -1.09 -16.75 5.66
CA GLN A 35 -0.46 -15.83 6.61
C GLN A 35 -1.50 -15.21 7.54
N GLN A 36 -1.62 -15.77 8.74
CA GLN A 36 -2.55 -15.27 9.78
C GLN A 36 -1.94 -14.21 10.70
N LYS A 37 -0.61 -14.08 10.73
CA LYS A 37 0.13 -13.12 11.56
C LYS A 37 1.01 -12.22 10.69
N PHE A 38 1.10 -10.95 11.07
CA PHE A 38 1.93 -9.94 10.45
C PHE A 38 2.23 -8.83 11.45
N ASP A 39 3.36 -8.16 11.28
CA ASP A 39 3.78 -7.00 12.09
C ASP A 39 3.90 -5.72 11.26
N LYS A 40 3.95 -5.83 9.93
CA LYS A 40 4.09 -4.69 9.01
C LYS A 40 3.21 -4.82 7.78
N GLU A 41 2.71 -3.68 7.32
CA GLU A 41 1.98 -3.55 6.06
C GLU A 41 2.67 -2.50 5.19
N LEU A 42 3.25 -2.95 4.08
CA LEU A 42 4.02 -2.09 3.19
C LEU A 42 3.40 -2.04 1.81
N VAL A 43 3.44 -0.87 1.21
CA VAL A 43 3.11 -0.69 -0.21
C VAL A 43 4.19 -1.36 -1.04
N THR A 44 3.80 -2.28 -1.91
CA THR A 44 4.73 -3.05 -2.76
C THR A 44 4.61 -2.71 -4.23
N ALA A 45 3.46 -2.20 -4.65
CA ALA A 45 3.25 -1.72 -6.01
C ALA A 45 2.17 -0.64 -6.04
N VAL A 46 2.24 0.20 -7.07
CA VAL A 46 1.20 1.18 -7.39
C VAL A 46 0.80 0.98 -8.83
N ARG A 47 -0.51 0.94 -9.08
CA ARG A 47 -1.08 0.77 -10.41
C ARG A 47 -2.07 1.89 -10.70
N GLU A 48 -1.94 2.48 -11.88
CA GLU A 48 -2.92 3.43 -12.39
C GLU A 48 -4.09 2.67 -13.02
N THR A 49 -5.31 3.11 -12.71
CA THR A 49 -6.54 2.59 -13.28
C THR A 49 -7.42 3.74 -13.74
N PRO A 50 -8.44 3.49 -14.59
CA PRO A 50 -9.42 4.52 -14.96
C PRO A 50 -10.15 5.15 -13.76
N ASN A 51 -10.20 4.44 -12.63
CA ASN A 51 -10.88 4.89 -11.40
C ASN A 51 -9.92 5.50 -10.36
N GLY A 52 -8.65 5.73 -10.70
CA GLY A 52 -7.63 6.24 -9.78
C GLY A 52 -6.51 5.23 -9.49
N LEU A 53 -5.85 5.38 -8.34
CA LEU A 53 -4.69 4.58 -7.97
C LEU A 53 -5.08 3.31 -7.18
N GLU A 54 -4.56 2.18 -7.61
CA GLU A 54 -4.54 0.94 -6.83
C GLU A 54 -3.20 0.84 -6.10
N ILE A 55 -3.25 0.87 -4.78
CA ILE A 55 -2.08 0.74 -3.92
C ILE A 55 -2.03 -0.69 -3.40
N ILE A 56 -1.09 -1.49 -3.90
CA ILE A 56 -0.94 -2.88 -3.52
C ILE A 56 -0.16 -2.95 -2.21
N VAL A 57 -0.74 -3.59 -1.20
CA VAL A 57 -0.16 -3.71 0.14
C VAL A 57 0.11 -5.17 0.44
N CYS A 58 1.35 -5.48 0.84
CA CYS A 58 1.71 -6.79 1.34
C CYS A 58 1.91 -6.76 2.86
N ARG A 59 1.57 -7.88 3.50
CA ARG A 59 1.77 -8.11 4.93
C ARG A 59 3.08 -8.86 5.14
N TYR A 60 3.91 -8.35 6.04
CA TYR A 60 5.18 -8.96 6.40
C TYR A 60 5.13 -9.35 7.88
N LEU A 61 5.83 -10.44 8.21
CA LEU A 61 6.14 -10.81 9.59
C LEU A 61 7.67 -10.83 9.69
N THR A 62 8.21 -9.86 10.42
CA THR A 62 9.65 -9.67 10.64
C THR A 62 10.10 -10.03 12.05
N GLU A 63 9.19 -10.43 12.94
CA GLU A 63 9.51 -11.07 14.22
C GLU A 63 10.49 -12.24 14.00
N VAL A 64 11.64 -12.15 14.67
CA VAL A 64 12.66 -13.21 14.81
C VAL A 64 12.48 -13.87 16.16
#